data_AF-A0A1Q3XC37-F1
#
_entry.id   AF-A0A1Q3XC37-F1
#
_cell.length_a   1.000
_cell.length_b   1.000
_cell.length_c   1.000
_cell.angle_alpha   90.00
_cell.angle_beta   90.00
_cell.angle_gamma   90.00
#
_symmetry.space_group_name_H-M   'P 1'
#
loop_
_entity.id
_entity.type
_entity.pdbx_description
1 polymer ?
#
loop_
_entity_poly.entity_id
_entity_poly.type
_entity_poly.pdbx_seq_one_letter_code
_entity_poly.pdbx_strand_id
1 'polypeptide(L)'
;MVRELNLLEYYSLSFPELADKLDREYYEPYRNICEDAIHSILEMNKTLGTQSPARIYTNFCLNLVFTIKHDITERQSITLPAARALHAKNEEGHDCANCKGACKNLGNEINVNAIAEANNVIIDSLCRLHKLAMPAYLYTQQPEEYKELRYKMLSVYSGLLELFYIEESVLFAAILQLQLHRGKPKEVVPG
;
A
#
# COMPACT_ATOMS: atom_id res chain seq x y z
N MET A 1 -8.95 12.79 10.57
CA MET A 1 -7.90 13.79 10.79
C MET A 1 -7.08 13.82 9.51
N VAL A 2 -7.13 14.90 8.73
CA VAL A 2 -6.33 15.00 7.49
C VAL A 2 -4.94 15.44 7.93
N ARG A 3 -3.95 14.57 7.80
CA ARG A 3 -2.55 14.92 8.08
C ARG A 3 -2.06 15.72 6.88
N GLU A 4 -1.38 16.84 7.12
CA GLU A 4 -0.77 17.60 6.02
C GLU A 4 0.42 16.79 5.50
N LEU A 5 0.33 16.34 4.24
CA LEU A 5 1.38 15.54 3.64
C LEU A 5 2.58 16.43 3.31
N ASN A 6 3.69 16.22 4.01
CA ASN A 6 4.97 16.87 3.72
C ASN A 6 5.90 15.91 2.98
N LEU A 7 5.84 15.91 1.64
CA LEU A 7 6.71 15.05 0.82
C LEU A 7 8.21 15.29 1.04
N LEU A 8 8.62 16.51 1.41
CA LEU A 8 10.02 16.84 1.63
C LEU A 8 10.62 16.02 2.78
N GLU A 9 9.81 15.70 3.79
CA GLU A 9 10.21 14.80 4.88
C GLU A 9 10.61 13.44 4.30
N TYR A 10 9.77 12.86 3.44
CA TYR A 10 10.01 11.55 2.84
C TYR A 10 11.20 11.52 1.87
N TYR A 11 11.41 12.57 1.07
CA TYR A 11 12.56 12.66 0.17
C TYR A 11 13.91 12.76 0.88
N SER A 12 13.91 13.23 2.14
CA SER A 12 15.14 13.40 2.92
C SER A 12 15.62 12.12 3.61
N LEU A 13 14.79 11.07 3.66
CA LEU A 13 15.07 9.83 4.36
C LEU A 13 15.99 8.93 3.54
N SER A 14 16.88 8.21 4.24
CA SER A 14 17.52 7.03 3.65
C SER A 14 16.47 5.96 3.34
N PHE A 15 16.81 5.02 2.47
CA PHE A 15 15.87 3.98 2.07
C PHE A 15 15.38 3.11 3.25
N PRO A 16 16.25 2.68 4.19
CA PRO A 16 15.81 1.95 5.37
C PRO A 16 14.85 2.77 6.25
N GLU A 17 15.16 4.06 6.47
CA GLU A 17 14.30 4.96 7.24
C GLU A 17 12.94 5.18 6.58
N LEU A 18 12.91 5.33 5.25
CA LEU A 18 11.68 5.43 4.47
C LEU A 18 10.84 4.15 4.61
N ALA A 19 11.47 2.98 4.47
CA ALA A 19 10.80 1.69 4.61
C ALA A 19 10.20 1.53 6.01
N ASP A 20 10.96 1.83 7.07
CA ASP A 20 10.50 1.75 8.46
C ASP A 20 9.37 2.75 8.74
N LYS A 21 9.45 3.95 8.18
CA LYS A 21 8.42 4.97 8.32
C LYS A 21 7.13 4.56 7.61
N LEU A 22 7.20 4.07 6.38
CA LEU A 22 6.04 3.58 5.63
C LEU A 22 5.39 2.39 6.34
N ASP A 23 6.20 1.48 6.87
CA ASP A 23 5.72 0.31 7.61
C ASP A 23 4.91 0.71 8.85
N ARG A 24 5.49 1.58 9.69
CA ARG A 24 4.89 2.01 10.94
C ARG A 24 3.71 2.97 10.76
N GLU A 25 3.79 3.91 9.81
CA GLU A 25 2.81 4.99 9.67
C GLU A 25 1.66 4.66 8.72
N TYR A 26 1.84 3.70 7.81
CA TYR A 26 0.83 3.33 6.83
C TYR A 26 0.55 1.82 6.83
N TYR A 27 1.51 0.97 6.47
CA TYR A 27 1.24 -0.45 6.25
C TYR A 27 0.64 -1.15 7.47
N GLU A 28 1.29 -1.07 8.63
CA GLU A 28 0.80 -1.71 9.85
C GLU A 28 -0.55 -1.15 10.33
N PRO A 29 -0.76 0.19 10.43
CA PRO A 29 -2.07 0.75 10.74
C PRO A 29 -3.18 0.28 9.79
N TYR A 30 -2.98 0.32 8.47
CA TYR A 30 -4.03 -0.08 7.52
C TYR A 30 -4.26 -1.58 7.50
N ARG A 31 -3.22 -2.41 7.71
CA ARG A 31 -3.39 -3.85 7.91
C ARG A 31 -4.30 -4.13 9.11
N ASN A 32 -4.05 -3.47 10.24
CA ASN A 32 -4.85 -3.63 11.46
C ASN A 32 -6.29 -3.14 11.26
N ILE A 33 -6.48 -2.00 10.59
CA ILE A 33 -7.82 -1.49 10.25
C ILE A 33 -8.58 -2.49 9.35
N CYS A 34 -7.89 -3.10 8.37
CA CYS A 34 -8.49 -4.13 7.52
C CYS A 34 -8.88 -5.37 8.32
N GLU A 35 -8.06 -5.83 9.27
CA GLU A 35 -8.39 -6.95 10.16
C GLU A 35 -9.64 -6.64 11.01
N ASP A 36 -9.69 -5.47 11.64
CA ASP A 36 -10.85 -5.03 12.41
C ASP A 36 -12.10 -4.91 11.54
N ALA A 37 -11.97 -4.42 10.32
CA ALA A 37 -13.06 -4.31 9.35
C ALA A 37 -13.59 -5.69 8.96
N ILE A 38 -12.71 -6.67 8.71
CA ILE A 38 -13.09 -8.06 8.42
C ILE A 38 -13.96 -8.60 9.55
N HIS A 39 -13.52 -8.48 10.80
CA HIS A 39 -14.30 -8.93 11.96
C HIS A 39 -15.67 -8.25 12.05
N SER A 40 -15.70 -6.92 11.90
CA SER A 40 -16.94 -6.13 11.95
C SER A 40 -17.93 -6.56 10.86
N ILE A 41 -17.44 -6.77 9.63
CA ILE A 41 -18.24 -7.20 8.48
C ILE A 41 -18.83 -8.59 8.70
N LEU A 42 -18.02 -9.53 9.20
CA LEU A 42 -18.46 -10.90 9.45
C LEU A 42 -19.57 -10.95 10.50
N GLU A 43 -19.47 -10.16 11.58
CA GLU A 43 -20.52 -10.08 12.60
C GLU A 43 -21.81 -9.47 12.04
N MET A 44 -21.74 -8.37 11.30
CA MET A 44 -22.91 -7.78 10.65
C MET A 44 -23.59 -8.76 9.68
N ASN A 45 -22.81 -9.52 8.91
CA ASN A 45 -23.35 -10.47 7.95
C ASN A 45 -24.14 -11.63 8.60
N LYS A 46 -24.00 -11.87 9.91
CA LYS A 46 -24.82 -12.85 10.65
C LYS A 46 -26.24 -12.36 10.88
N THR A 47 -26.45 -11.06 11.01
CA THR A 47 -27.76 -10.45 11.32
C THR A 47 -28.45 -9.89 10.07
N LEU A 48 -27.71 -9.62 9.01
CA LEU A 48 -28.25 -9.11 7.75
C LEU A 48 -28.99 -10.20 6.95
N GLY A 49 -30.24 -9.88 6.59
CA GLY A 49 -31.02 -10.68 5.64
C GLY A 49 -30.27 -10.90 4.32
N THR A 50 -30.47 -12.08 3.70
CA THR A 50 -29.74 -12.52 2.49
C THR A 50 -29.90 -11.59 1.30
N GLN A 51 -31.02 -10.87 1.19
CA GLN A 51 -31.30 -9.92 0.11
C GLN A 51 -31.18 -8.44 0.53
N SER A 52 -30.58 -8.15 1.69
CA SER A 52 -30.40 -6.77 2.15
C SER A 52 -29.38 -6.02 1.27
N PRO A 53 -29.67 -4.78 0.82
CA PRO A 53 -28.68 -3.91 0.19
C PRO A 53 -27.42 -3.69 1.05
N ALA A 54 -27.57 -3.70 2.38
CA ALA A 54 -26.44 -3.63 3.29
C ALA A 54 -25.52 -4.84 3.14
N ARG A 55 -26.05 -6.03 2.86
CA ARG A 55 -25.27 -7.26 2.64
C ARG A 55 -24.44 -7.21 1.36
N ILE A 56 -24.97 -6.57 0.31
CA ILE A 56 -24.21 -6.34 -0.93
C ILE A 56 -23.02 -5.44 -0.64
N TYR A 57 -23.24 -4.35 0.09
CA TYR A 57 -22.19 -3.41 0.49
C TYR A 57 -21.13 -4.07 1.39
N THR A 58 -21.54 -4.82 2.42
CA THR A 58 -20.60 -5.47 3.33
C THR A 58 -19.78 -6.56 2.64
N ASN A 59 -20.37 -7.34 1.74
CA ASN A 59 -19.61 -8.30 0.91
C ASN A 59 -18.58 -7.61 0.02
N PHE A 60 -18.93 -6.46 -0.58
CA PHE A 60 -17.99 -5.70 -1.38
C PHE A 60 -16.85 -5.13 -0.52
N CYS A 61 -17.17 -4.60 0.68
CA CYS A 61 -16.17 -4.19 1.65
C CYS A 61 -15.24 -5.34 2.00
N LEU A 62 -15.80 -6.54 2.25
CA LEU A 62 -15.04 -7.72 2.67
C LEU A 62 -13.97 -8.09 1.65
N ASN A 63 -14.37 -8.19 0.38
CA ASN A 63 -13.44 -8.48 -0.70
C ASN A 63 -12.35 -7.42 -0.80
N LEU A 64 -12.72 -6.14 -0.71
CA LEU A 64 -11.78 -5.03 -0.79
C LEU A 64 -10.77 -5.03 0.37
N VAL A 65 -11.22 -5.24 1.62
CA VAL A 65 -10.30 -5.28 2.77
C VAL A 65 -9.37 -6.49 2.73
N PHE A 66 -9.82 -7.62 2.16
CA PHE A 66 -8.93 -8.76 1.90
C PHE A 66 -7.87 -8.42 0.85
N THR A 67 -8.27 -7.79 -0.26
CA THR A 67 -7.32 -7.33 -1.29
C THR A 67 -6.29 -6.37 -0.70
N ILE A 68 -6.74 -5.31 -0.01
CA ILE A 68 -5.85 -4.33 0.62
C ILE A 68 -4.90 -5.01 1.62
N LYS A 69 -5.41 -5.90 2.47
CA LYS A 69 -4.59 -6.61 3.46
C LYS A 69 -3.52 -7.47 2.78
N HIS A 70 -3.90 -8.21 1.75
CA HIS A 70 -2.97 -9.05 0.98
C HIS A 70 -1.86 -8.20 0.38
N ASP A 71 -2.25 -7.13 -0.31
CA ASP A 71 -1.36 -6.16 -0.94
C ASP A 71 -0.35 -5.53 0.04
N ILE A 72 -0.84 -5.09 1.21
CA ILE A 72 0.02 -4.55 2.27
C ILE A 72 1.00 -5.62 2.77
N THR A 73 0.51 -6.85 2.97
CA THR A 73 1.34 -7.97 3.44
C THR A 73 2.45 -8.30 2.44
N GLU A 74 2.15 -8.27 1.14
CA GLU A 74 3.16 -8.46 0.09
C GLU A 74 4.20 -7.34 0.10
N ARG A 75 3.78 -6.08 0.27
CA ARG A 75 4.72 -4.94 0.38
C ARG A 75 5.66 -5.10 1.58
N GLN A 76 5.13 -5.52 2.74
CA GLN A 76 5.91 -5.75 3.95
C GLN A 76 6.87 -6.94 3.86
N SER A 77 6.47 -8.02 3.19
CA SER A 77 7.24 -9.28 3.14
C SER A 77 8.18 -9.39 1.95
N ILE A 78 7.93 -8.63 0.87
CA ILE A 78 8.70 -8.72 -0.38
C ILE A 78 9.29 -7.36 -0.73
N THR A 79 8.47 -6.33 -0.93
CA THR A 79 8.93 -5.03 -1.45
C THR A 79 9.89 -4.32 -0.51
N LEU A 80 9.52 -4.12 0.76
CA LEU A 80 10.37 -3.42 1.72
C LEU A 80 11.69 -4.15 1.98
N PRO A 81 11.71 -5.48 2.23
CA PRO A 81 12.96 -6.22 2.40
C PRO A 81 13.85 -6.17 1.17
N ALA A 82 13.28 -6.35 -0.02
CA ALA A 82 14.05 -6.29 -1.27
C ALA A 82 14.64 -4.90 -1.49
N ALA A 83 13.91 -3.84 -1.15
CA ALA A 83 14.38 -2.48 -1.31
C ALA A 83 15.49 -2.12 -0.30
N ARG A 84 15.37 -2.58 0.96
CA ARG A 84 16.48 -2.52 1.94
C ARG A 84 17.72 -3.26 1.45
N ALA A 85 17.55 -4.46 0.86
CA ALA A 85 18.65 -5.23 0.31
C ALA A 85 19.33 -4.55 -0.90
N LEU A 86 18.56 -3.87 -1.76
CA LEU A 86 19.11 -3.06 -2.85
C LEU A 86 19.92 -1.88 -2.32
N HIS A 87 19.43 -1.20 -1.27
CA HIS A 87 20.15 -0.09 -0.65
C HIS A 87 21.48 -0.53 -0.03
N ALA A 88 21.48 -1.59 0.79
CA ALA A 88 22.69 -2.12 1.42
C ALA A 88 23.76 -2.48 0.38
N LYS A 89 23.36 -3.12 -0.73
CA LYS A 89 24.27 -3.45 -1.85
C LYS A 89 24.85 -2.21 -2.50
N ASN A 90 24.06 -1.15 -2.64
CA ASN A 90 24.53 0.11 -3.19
C ASN A 90 25.57 0.78 -2.26
N GLU A 91 25.37 0.72 -0.94
CA GLU A 91 26.36 1.22 0.04
C GLU A 91 27.66 0.41 0.04
N GLU A 92 27.58 -0.91 -0.17
CA GLU A 92 28.73 -1.80 -0.34
C GLU A 92 29.50 -1.59 -1.66
N GLY A 93 29.02 -0.71 -2.54
CA GLY A 93 29.59 -0.48 -3.87
C GLY A 93 29.42 -1.67 -4.82
N HIS A 94 28.40 -2.50 -4.58
CA HIS A 94 28.10 -3.66 -5.42
C HIS A 94 27.62 -3.22 -6.79
N ASP A 95 28.34 -3.62 -7.85
CA ASP A 95 27.90 -3.38 -9.22
C ASP A 95 26.83 -4.40 -9.63
N CYS A 96 25.57 -4.06 -9.36
CA CYS A 96 24.42 -4.86 -9.75
C CYS A 96 24.33 -5.10 -11.26
N ALA A 97 24.98 -4.28 -12.12
CA ALA A 97 24.98 -4.47 -13.57
C ALA A 97 25.82 -5.68 -14.01
N ASN A 98 26.85 -6.02 -13.26
CA ASN A 98 27.78 -7.12 -13.54
C ASN A 98 27.62 -8.33 -12.60
N CYS A 99 26.60 -8.33 -11.75
CA CYS A 99 26.30 -9.43 -10.85
C CYS A 99 25.87 -10.70 -11.62
N LYS A 100 26.61 -11.80 -11.46
CA LYS A 100 26.42 -13.08 -12.18
C LYS A 100 25.14 -13.85 -11.86
N GLY A 101 24.21 -13.34 -11.04
CA GLY A 101 22.92 -14.02 -10.91
C GLY A 101 21.97 -13.63 -9.78
N ALA A 102 22.39 -12.91 -8.75
CA ALA A 102 21.52 -12.64 -7.59
C ALA A 102 20.80 -11.29 -7.64
N CYS A 103 21.45 -10.24 -8.15
CA CYS A 103 20.88 -8.88 -8.12
C CYS A 103 19.82 -8.65 -9.22
N LYS A 104 19.88 -9.40 -10.33
CA LYS A 104 18.80 -9.40 -11.34
C LYS A 104 17.47 -9.92 -10.76
N ASN A 105 17.51 -10.86 -9.81
CA ASN A 105 16.32 -11.42 -9.21
C ASN A 105 15.65 -10.45 -8.21
N LEU A 106 16.43 -9.65 -7.47
CA LEU A 106 15.88 -8.57 -6.63
C LEU A 106 15.10 -7.52 -7.43
N GLY A 107 15.51 -7.25 -8.68
CA GLY A 107 14.76 -6.39 -9.60
C GLY A 107 13.49 -7.06 -10.16
N ASN A 108 13.43 -8.39 -10.22
CA ASN A 108 12.22 -9.14 -10.56
C ASN A 108 11.26 -9.27 -9.36
N GLU A 109 11.80 -9.33 -8.13
CA GLU A 109 11.03 -9.38 -6.88
C GLU A 109 10.30 -8.05 -6.62
N ILE A 110 10.89 -6.91 -7.02
CA ILE A 110 10.22 -5.61 -6.97
C ILE A 110 9.71 -5.21 -8.35
N ASN A 111 8.55 -5.75 -8.72
CA ASN A 111 7.83 -5.29 -9.90
C ASN A 111 6.99 -4.04 -9.56
N VAL A 112 7.62 -2.86 -9.63
CA VAL A 112 6.96 -1.57 -9.39
C VAL A 112 5.69 -1.40 -10.23
N ASN A 113 5.68 -1.89 -11.48
CA ASN A 113 4.50 -1.83 -12.34
C ASN A 113 3.35 -2.68 -11.80
N ALA A 114 3.64 -3.87 -11.26
CA ALA A 114 2.61 -4.71 -10.64
C ALA A 114 2.03 -4.07 -9.37
N ILE A 115 2.87 -3.40 -8.57
CA ILE A 115 2.39 -2.69 -7.38
C ILE A 115 1.52 -1.50 -7.78
N ALA A 116 1.94 -0.71 -8.78
CA ALA A 116 1.14 0.39 -9.31
C ALA A 116 -0.18 -0.08 -9.92
N GLU A 117 -0.19 -1.22 -10.63
CA GLU A 117 -1.42 -1.84 -11.14
C GLU A 117 -2.35 -2.26 -10.00
N ALA A 118 -1.81 -2.87 -8.93
CA ALA A 118 -2.57 -3.24 -7.75
C ALA A 118 -3.15 -2.02 -7.01
N ASN A 119 -2.37 -0.93 -6.89
CA ASN A 119 -2.85 0.36 -6.36
C ASN A 119 -4.06 0.87 -7.15
N ASN A 120 -4.00 0.83 -8.49
CA ASN A 120 -5.11 1.24 -9.36
C ASN A 120 -6.35 0.37 -9.16
N VAL A 121 -6.20 -0.95 -9.07
CA VAL A 121 -7.32 -1.88 -8.80
C VAL A 121 -7.98 -1.58 -7.46
N ILE A 122 -7.20 -1.25 -6.43
CA ILE A 122 -7.70 -0.85 -5.11
C ILE A 122 -8.45 0.48 -5.19
N ILE A 123 -7.88 1.49 -5.85
CA ILE A 123 -8.50 2.81 -6.05
C ILE A 123 -9.85 2.65 -6.76
N ASP A 124 -9.90 1.90 -7.85
CA ASP A 124 -11.12 1.64 -8.61
C ASP A 124 -12.18 0.94 -7.76
N SER A 125 -11.76 -0.05 -6.97
CA SER A 125 -12.65 -0.75 -6.04
C SER A 125 -13.18 0.18 -4.96
N LEU A 126 -12.37 1.07 -4.40
CA LEU A 126 -12.81 2.08 -3.43
C LEU A 126 -13.79 3.08 -4.05
N CYS A 127 -13.55 3.53 -5.28
CA CYS A 127 -14.46 4.40 -6.02
C CYS A 127 -15.82 3.72 -6.28
N ARG A 128 -15.81 2.44 -6.64
CA ARG A 128 -17.02 1.63 -6.79
C ARG A 128 -17.76 1.44 -5.47
N LEU A 129 -17.03 1.19 -4.38
CA LEU A 129 -17.61 1.09 -3.04
C LEU A 129 -18.31 2.39 -2.64
N HIS A 130 -17.68 3.54 -2.90
CA HIS A 130 -18.28 4.84 -2.62
C HIS A 130 -19.60 5.04 -3.38
N LYS A 131 -19.64 4.67 -4.68
CA LYS A 131 -20.87 4.71 -5.50
C LYS A 131 -21.96 3.77 -4.95
N LEU A 132 -21.60 2.58 -4.48
CA LEU A 132 -22.55 1.64 -3.85
C LEU A 132 -23.10 2.18 -2.51
N ALA A 133 -22.32 2.99 -1.81
CA ALA A 133 -22.72 3.61 -0.56
C ALA A 133 -23.67 4.82 -0.77
N MET A 134 -23.74 5.39 -1.99
CA MET A 134 -24.53 6.59 -2.28
C MET A 134 -26.05 6.38 -2.07
N PRO A 135 -26.69 5.33 -2.62
CA PRO A 135 -28.10 5.05 -2.38
C PRO A 135 -28.42 4.85 -0.88
N ALA A 136 -27.46 4.38 -0.10
CA ALA A 136 -27.62 4.13 1.34
C ALA A 136 -27.71 5.41 2.19
N TYR A 137 -27.23 6.57 1.71
CA TYR A 137 -27.38 7.86 2.41
C TYR A 137 -28.81 8.37 2.47
N LEU A 138 -29.67 7.92 1.54
CA LEU A 138 -31.05 8.38 1.43
C LEU A 138 -32.00 7.66 2.40
N TYR A 139 -31.55 6.56 3.02
CA TYR A 139 -32.34 5.78 3.97
C TYR A 139 -32.00 6.20 5.40
N THR A 140 -32.95 6.81 6.10
CA THR A 140 -32.81 7.35 7.47
C THR A 140 -32.70 6.30 8.58
N GLN A 141 -32.79 5.01 8.27
CA GLN A 141 -32.77 3.91 9.26
C GLN A 141 -31.67 2.86 8.98
N GLN A 142 -30.44 3.30 8.75
CA GLN A 142 -29.29 2.40 8.68
C GLN A 142 -28.86 2.00 10.12
N PRO A 143 -28.50 0.72 10.36
CA PRO A 143 -27.85 0.31 11.61
C PRO A 143 -26.59 1.14 11.89
N GLU A 144 -26.26 1.36 13.16
CA GLU A 144 -25.11 2.20 13.52
C GLU A 144 -23.79 1.56 13.06
N GLU A 145 -23.71 0.23 13.16
CA GLU A 145 -22.58 -0.58 12.71
C GLU A 145 -22.30 -0.38 11.21
N TYR A 146 -23.35 -0.16 10.41
CA TYR A 146 -23.20 0.13 8.99
C TYR A 146 -22.57 1.52 8.75
N LYS A 147 -22.95 2.52 9.54
CA LYS A 147 -22.35 3.86 9.47
C LYS A 147 -20.89 3.82 9.90
N GLU A 148 -20.58 3.12 10.99
CA GLU A 148 -19.22 2.92 11.47
C GLU A 148 -18.33 2.25 10.42
N LEU A 149 -18.81 1.18 9.78
CA LEU A 149 -18.07 0.53 8.69
C LEU A 149 -17.78 1.52 7.55
N ARG A 150 -18.75 2.36 7.18
CA ARG A 150 -18.55 3.36 6.12
C ARG A 150 -17.49 4.39 6.48
N TYR A 151 -17.51 4.91 7.70
CA TYR A 151 -16.47 5.84 8.18
C TYR A 151 -15.09 5.18 8.19
N LYS A 152 -15.02 3.90 8.59
CA LYS A 152 -13.80 3.11 8.53
C LYS A 152 -13.30 2.97 7.09
N MET A 153 -14.16 2.60 6.15
CA MET A 153 -13.79 2.47 4.73
C MET A 153 -13.39 3.81 4.08
N LEU A 154 -14.01 4.93 4.47
CA LEU A 154 -13.61 6.26 4.00
C LEU A 154 -12.22 6.67 4.55
N SER A 155 -11.94 6.29 5.80
CA SER A 155 -10.63 6.52 6.41
C SER A 155 -9.54 5.70 5.72
N VAL A 156 -9.82 4.42 5.43
CA VAL A 156 -8.96 3.54 4.62
C VAL A 156 -8.73 4.16 3.24
N TYR A 157 -9.79 4.62 2.56
CA TYR A 157 -9.66 5.26 1.25
C TYR A 157 -8.70 6.45 1.26
N SER A 158 -8.93 7.40 2.17
CA SER A 158 -8.13 8.62 2.25
C SER A 158 -6.66 8.29 2.57
N GLY A 159 -6.46 7.34 3.48
CA GLY A 159 -5.15 6.90 3.91
C GLY A 159 -4.35 6.15 2.85
N LEU A 160 -5.02 5.30 2.08
CA LEU A 160 -4.39 4.57 0.98
C LEU A 160 -4.02 5.48 -0.18
N LEU A 161 -4.83 6.51 -0.49
CA LEU A 161 -4.46 7.49 -1.51
C LEU A 161 -3.16 8.22 -1.14
N GLU A 162 -3.02 8.61 0.12
CA GLU A 162 -1.80 9.24 0.62
C GLU A 162 -0.61 8.27 0.53
N LEU A 163 -0.78 7.03 0.98
CA LEU A 163 0.23 5.97 0.86
C LEU A 163 0.67 5.76 -0.59
N PHE A 164 -0.27 5.54 -1.51
CA PHE A 164 0.03 5.26 -2.92
C PHE A 164 0.76 6.43 -3.57
N TYR A 165 0.39 7.66 -3.21
CA TYR A 165 1.09 8.83 -3.70
C TYR A 165 2.53 8.92 -3.19
N ILE A 166 2.80 8.56 -1.92
CA ILE A 166 4.16 8.48 -1.38
C ILE A 166 4.94 7.34 -2.04
N GLU A 167 4.31 6.18 -2.22
CA GLU A 167 4.91 5.04 -2.91
C GLU A 167 5.37 5.42 -4.31
N GLU A 168 4.49 6.02 -5.11
CA GLU A 168 4.81 6.41 -6.48
C GLU A 168 5.85 7.52 -6.56
N SER A 169 5.70 8.57 -5.74
CA SER A 169 6.52 9.77 -5.82
C SER A 169 7.91 9.60 -5.22
N VAL A 170 8.04 8.73 -4.21
CA VAL A 170 9.26 8.59 -3.41
C VAL A 170 9.82 7.18 -3.51
N LEU A 171 9.06 6.17 -3.07
CA LEU A 171 9.57 4.80 -2.95
C LEU A 171 9.96 4.23 -4.32
N PHE A 172 9.03 4.26 -5.28
CA PHE A 172 9.22 3.71 -6.62
C PHE A 172 10.30 4.49 -7.38
N ALA A 173 10.29 5.82 -7.27
CA ALA A 173 11.33 6.66 -7.84
C ALA A 173 12.73 6.27 -7.31
N ALA A 174 12.86 6.08 -6.00
CA ALA A 174 14.12 5.67 -5.38
C ALA A 174 14.55 4.25 -5.79
N ILE A 175 13.61 3.29 -5.88
CA ILE A 175 13.90 1.93 -6.37
C ILE A 175 14.41 1.97 -7.81
N LEU A 176 13.72 2.70 -8.68
CA LEU A 176 14.13 2.86 -10.07
C LEU A 176 15.50 3.53 -10.19
N GLN A 177 15.78 4.55 -9.37
CA GLN A 177 17.11 5.17 -9.33
C GLN A 177 18.21 4.18 -8.92
N LEU A 178 17.98 3.36 -7.89
CA LEU A 178 18.92 2.32 -7.47
C LEU A 178 19.12 1.24 -8.54
N GLN A 179 18.08 0.91 -9.30
CA GLN A 179 18.15 -0.03 -10.42
C GLN A 179 18.83 0.56 -11.67
N LEU A 180 18.72 1.88 -11.88
CA LEU A 180 19.27 2.62 -13.02
C LEU A 180 20.69 3.16 -12.78
N HIS A 181 21.10 3.45 -11.55
CA HIS A 181 22.48 3.78 -11.16
C HIS A 181 23.39 2.55 -11.19
N ARG A 182 23.39 1.92 -12.36
CA ARG A 182 24.30 0.89 -12.84
C ARG A 182 25.71 1.47 -12.89
N GLY A 183 26.40 1.40 -11.76
CA GLY A 183 27.79 1.81 -11.61
C GLY A 183 27.99 3.33 -11.72
N LYS A 184 28.20 4.00 -10.58
CA LYS A 184 29.12 5.14 -10.64
C LYS A 184 30.44 4.60 -11.21
N PRO A 185 31.01 5.19 -12.28
CA PRO A 185 32.34 4.79 -12.72
C PRO A 185 33.26 4.93 -11.51
N LYS A 186 33.94 3.84 -11.14
CA LYS A 186 35.00 3.91 -10.13
C LYS A 186 35.91 5.05 -10.55
N GLU A 187 36.02 6.07 -9.70
CA GLU A 187 37.05 7.09 -9.88
C GLU A 187 38.37 6.35 -10.03
N VAL A 188 38.96 6.47 -11.21
CA VAL A 188 40.29 5.94 -11.50
C VAL A 188 41.22 6.73 -10.59
N VAL A 189 41.60 6.11 -9.47
CA VAL A 189 42.64 6.66 -8.60
C VAL A 189 43.89 6.77 -9.46
N PRO A 190 44.44 7.97 -9.71
CA PRO A 190 45.69 8.11 -10.44
C PRO A 190 46.78 7.49 -9.56
N GLY A 191 47.34 6.38 -10.04
CA GLY A 191 48.59 5.81 -9.51
C GLY A 191 49.81 6.56 -10.05
#